data_AF-B3G1F1-F1
#
_entry.id   AF-B3G1F1-F1
#
_cell.length_a   1.000
_cell.length_b   1.000
_cell.length_c   1.000
_cell.angle_alpha   90.00
_cell.angle_beta   90.00
_cell.angle_gamma   90.00
#
_symmetry.space_group_name_H-M   'P 1'
#
loop_
_entity.id
_entity.type
_entity.pdbx_description
1 polymer ?
#
loop_
_entity_poly.entity_id
_entity_poly.type
_entity_poly.pdbx_seq_one_letter_code
_entity_poly.pdbx_strand_id
1 'polypeptide(L)'
;MEADEKKCPFCAEIIKGEAIKCRYCGEALNEEVGLLQHPKKPTMGAAKKVLICLVLLPIGALVALLILGAVLESTETPESRDKDRARVAIDLCWKDVDDRLLDMSARRFAKSVCQKLAADYEAKYGRSSFIRKE
;
A
#
# COMPACT_ATOMS: atom_id res chain seq x y z
N MET A 1 -15.59 -67.59 11.72
CA MET A 1 -14.48 -66.96 12.44
C MET A 1 -13.34 -66.89 11.44
N GLU A 2 -13.15 -65.75 10.79
CA GLU A 2 -12.02 -65.54 9.85
C GLU A 2 -10.73 -65.36 10.66
N ALA A 3 -9.68 -66.06 10.25
CA ALA A 3 -8.35 -65.93 10.86
C ALA A 3 -7.62 -64.78 10.17
N ASP A 4 -7.43 -63.67 10.89
CA ASP A 4 -6.60 -62.55 10.42
C ASP A 4 -5.12 -62.94 10.54
N GLU A 5 -4.41 -62.96 9.42
CA GLU A 5 -2.98 -63.29 9.32
C GLU A 5 -2.23 -62.16 8.62
N LYS A 6 -1.04 -61.81 9.12
CA LYS A 6 -0.15 -60.79 8.55
C LYS A 6 1.24 -61.36 8.30
N LYS A 7 2.02 -60.75 7.40
CA LYS A 7 3.44 -61.09 7.24
C LYS A 7 4.30 -60.35 8.24
N CYS A 8 5.27 -61.05 8.81
CA CYS A 8 6.30 -60.43 9.63
C CYS A 8 7.14 -59.47 8.77
N PRO A 9 7.30 -58.18 9.13
CA PRO A 9 8.11 -57.23 8.35
C PRO A 9 9.62 -57.53 8.36
N PHE A 10 10.08 -58.42 9.24
CA PHE A 10 11.49 -58.73 9.40
C PHE A 10 11.95 -60.02 8.71
N CYS A 11 11.16 -61.09 8.79
CA CYS A 11 11.48 -62.39 8.17
C CYS A 11 10.50 -62.83 7.08
N ALA A 12 9.46 -62.03 6.78
CA ALA A 12 8.43 -62.27 5.76
C ALA A 12 7.54 -63.52 5.97
N GLU A 13 7.72 -64.24 7.07
CA GLU A 13 6.91 -65.40 7.42
C GLU A 13 5.47 -64.99 7.83
N ILE A 14 4.49 -65.86 7.54
CA ILE A 14 3.08 -65.62 7.87
C ILE A 14 2.84 -65.91 9.35
N ILE A 15 2.21 -64.96 10.03
CA ILE A 15 1.93 -64.99 11.47
C ILE A 15 0.51 -64.49 11.72
N LYS A 16 -0.02 -64.72 12.92
CA LYS A 16 -1.34 -64.19 13.31
C LYS A 16 -1.34 -62.66 13.30
N GLY A 17 -2.46 -62.06 12.88
CA GLY A 17 -2.67 -60.61 12.85
C GLY A 17 -2.40 -59.94 14.20
N GLU A 18 -2.80 -60.59 15.28
CA GLU A 18 -2.62 -60.15 16.67
C GLU A 18 -1.22 -60.44 17.25
N ALA A 19 -0.29 -61.02 16.47
CA ALA A 19 1.03 -61.38 16.99
C ALA A 19 1.87 -60.12 17.32
N ILE A 20 2.23 -59.99 18.60
CA ILE A 20 3.13 -58.94 19.14
C ILE A 20 4.61 -59.35 18.96
N LYS A 21 4.90 -60.64 18.79
CA LYS A 21 6.26 -61.16 18.60
C LYS A 21 6.26 -62.28 17.56
N CYS A 22 7.20 -62.26 16.64
CA CYS A 22 7.31 -63.30 15.64
C CYS A 22 7.82 -64.61 16.27
N ARG A 23 7.13 -65.74 16.04
CA ARG A 23 7.57 -67.05 16.51
C ARG A 23 8.81 -67.57 15.77
N TYR A 24 9.06 -67.09 14.55
CA TYR A 24 10.13 -67.58 13.68
C TYR A 24 11.44 -66.81 13.88
N CYS A 25 11.43 -65.47 13.83
CA CYS A 25 12.66 -64.67 14.05
C CYS A 25 12.81 -64.14 15.48
N GLY A 26 11.76 -64.16 16.31
CA GLY A 26 11.81 -63.67 17.68
C GLY A 26 11.77 -62.14 17.85
N GLU A 27 11.63 -61.36 16.77
CA GLU A 27 11.53 -59.90 16.87
C GLU A 27 10.13 -59.44 17.30
N ALA A 28 10.10 -58.31 18.01
CA ALA A 28 8.87 -57.68 18.47
C ALA A 28 8.23 -56.88 17.32
N LEU A 29 6.95 -57.12 17.10
CA LEU A 29 6.10 -56.50 16.09
C LEU A 29 5.20 -55.47 16.76
N ASN A 30 5.83 -54.48 17.39
CA ASN A 30 5.06 -53.34 17.92
C ASN A 30 4.38 -52.64 16.73
N GLU A 31 3.08 -52.37 16.86
CA GLU A 31 2.16 -51.89 15.80
C GLU A 31 2.47 -50.46 15.29
N GLU A 32 3.69 -50.20 14.84
CA GLU A 32 4.08 -48.89 14.34
C GLU A 32 4.78 -48.93 12.98
N VAL A 33 4.80 -50.09 12.32
CA VAL A 33 5.30 -50.19 10.93
C VAL A 33 4.13 -50.10 9.95
N GLY A 34 3.36 -49.02 10.07
CA GLY A 34 2.47 -48.53 9.03
C GLY A 34 3.28 -47.71 8.04
N LEU A 35 3.67 -48.33 6.94
CA LEU A 35 4.34 -47.68 5.82
C LEU A 35 3.45 -46.54 5.27
N LEU A 36 4.10 -45.40 5.04
CA LEU A 36 3.59 -44.12 4.52
C LEU A 36 2.93 -43.22 5.57
N GLN A 37 3.75 -42.84 6.54
CA GLN A 37 3.71 -41.53 7.16
C GLN A 37 3.68 -40.45 6.05
N HIS A 38 2.55 -39.77 5.87
CA HIS A 38 2.55 -38.41 5.34
C HIS A 38 3.67 -37.63 6.05
N PRO A 39 4.51 -36.86 5.34
CA PRO A 39 5.43 -35.97 6.03
C PRO A 39 4.56 -35.07 6.91
N LYS A 40 4.66 -35.30 8.22
CA LYS A 40 4.11 -34.46 9.27
C LYS A 40 4.78 -33.12 9.06
N LYS A 41 4.13 -32.26 8.27
CA LYS A 41 4.54 -30.90 7.98
C LYS A 41 4.95 -30.33 9.33
N PRO A 42 6.19 -29.84 9.54
CA PRO A 42 6.49 -29.16 10.77
C PRO A 42 5.45 -28.05 10.89
N THR A 43 4.59 -28.17 11.90
CA THR A 43 3.57 -27.20 12.26
C THR A 43 4.33 -25.96 12.71
N MET A 44 4.78 -25.17 11.75
CA MET A 44 5.59 -24.00 11.99
C MET A 44 4.65 -22.91 12.52
N GLY A 45 4.50 -22.94 13.85
CA GLY A 45 4.18 -21.85 14.74
C GLY A 45 3.05 -20.93 14.29
N ALA A 46 1.90 -21.05 14.95
CA ALA A 46 0.98 -19.93 15.10
C ALA A 46 1.72 -18.62 15.44
N ALA A 47 2.83 -18.69 16.19
CA ALA A 47 3.73 -17.58 16.46
C ALA A 47 4.33 -16.88 15.21
N LYS A 48 4.72 -17.60 14.14
CA LYS A 48 5.27 -16.98 12.92
C LYS A 48 4.18 -16.30 12.09
N LYS A 49 2.98 -16.88 12.02
CA LYS A 49 1.82 -16.22 11.39
C LYS A 49 1.37 -14.99 12.18
N VAL A 50 1.39 -15.06 13.52
CA VAL A 50 1.10 -13.92 14.39
C VAL A 50 2.14 -12.81 14.21
N LEU A 51 3.44 -13.13 14.16
CA LEU A 51 4.50 -12.15 13.94
C LEU A 51 4.39 -11.47 12.56
N ILE A 52 4.10 -12.26 11.52
CA ILE A 52 3.89 -11.75 10.16
C ILE A 52 2.64 -10.85 10.09
N CYS A 53 1.53 -11.26 10.72
CA CYS A 53 0.33 -10.41 10.78
C CYS A 53 0.57 -9.13 11.60
N LEU A 54 1.32 -9.20 12.70
CA LEU A 54 1.59 -8.06 13.58
C LEU A 54 2.47 -7.00 12.91
N VAL A 55 3.28 -7.38 11.91
CA VAL A 55 4.11 -6.46 11.14
C VAL A 55 3.44 -6.03 9.83
N LEU A 56 2.81 -6.95 9.08
CA LEU A 56 2.19 -6.62 7.79
C LEU A 56 0.90 -5.81 7.93
N LEU A 57 0.13 -5.99 9.00
CA LEU A 57 -1.12 -5.26 9.23
C LEU A 57 -0.89 -3.76 9.51
N PRO A 58 0.02 -3.34 10.41
CA PRO A 58 0.32 -1.92 10.57
C PRO A 58 1.04 -1.32 9.36
N ILE A 59 1.93 -2.07 8.69
CA ILE A 59 2.58 -1.59 7.47
C ILE A 59 1.55 -1.38 6.36
N GLY A 60 0.64 -2.33 6.15
CA GLY A 60 -0.45 -2.20 5.18
C GLY A 60 -1.38 -1.03 5.49
N ALA A 61 -1.74 -0.84 6.76
CA ALA A 61 -2.53 0.31 7.21
C ALA A 61 -1.80 1.64 6.97
N LEU A 62 -0.50 1.71 7.28
CA LEU A 62 0.32 2.92 7.10
C LEU A 62 0.49 3.27 5.61
N VAL A 63 0.75 2.27 4.76
CA VAL A 63 0.80 2.45 3.29
C VAL A 63 -0.55 2.89 2.75
N ALA A 64 -1.66 2.28 3.20
CA ALA A 64 -3.00 2.71 2.81
C ALA A 64 -3.30 4.15 3.25
N LEU A 65 -2.86 4.57 4.44
CA LEU A 65 -3.04 5.93 4.95
C LEU A 65 -2.18 6.94 4.17
N LEU A 66 -0.97 6.58 3.77
CA LEU A 66 -0.13 7.41 2.90
C LEU A 66 -0.71 7.55 1.48
N ILE A 67 -1.23 6.46 0.90
CA ILE A 67 -1.91 6.51 -0.40
C ILE A 67 -3.21 7.33 -0.28
N LEU A 68 -3.98 7.14 0.80
CA LEU A 68 -5.18 7.92 1.06
C LEU A 68 -4.85 9.40 1.27
N GLY A 69 -3.74 9.71 1.97
CA GLY A 69 -3.21 11.07 2.12
C GLY A 69 -2.86 11.70 0.77
N ALA A 70 -2.15 10.98 -0.10
CA ALA A 70 -1.82 11.46 -1.45
C ALA A 70 -3.07 11.66 -2.34
N VAL A 71 -4.06 10.77 -2.21
CA VAL A 71 -5.34 10.87 -2.96
C VAL A 71 -6.22 11.99 -2.40
N LEU A 72 -6.25 12.21 -1.08
CA LEU A 72 -6.99 13.31 -0.45
C LEU A 72 -6.31 14.66 -0.71
N GLU A 73 -4.97 14.72 -0.78
CA GLU A 73 -4.23 15.91 -1.20
C GLU A 73 -4.51 16.27 -2.66
N SER A 74 -4.79 15.28 -3.51
CA SER A 74 -5.25 15.51 -4.89
C SER A 74 -6.65 16.15 -4.99
N THR A 75 -7.36 16.32 -3.87
CA THR A 75 -8.65 17.02 -3.81
C THR A 75 -8.54 18.50 -3.45
N GLU A 76 -7.31 19.05 -3.31
CA GLU A 76 -7.14 20.49 -3.49
C GLU A 76 -7.58 20.83 -4.91
N THR A 77 -8.76 21.43 -5.04
CA THR A 77 -9.42 21.65 -6.32
C THR A 77 -8.44 22.32 -7.29
N PRO A 78 -8.32 21.86 -8.55
CA PRO A 78 -7.47 22.54 -9.55
C PRO A 78 -7.84 24.03 -9.69
N GLU A 79 -9.08 24.37 -9.35
CA GLU A 79 -9.58 25.74 -9.28
C GLU A 79 -8.85 26.64 -8.27
N SER A 80 -8.43 26.12 -7.11
CA SER A 80 -7.76 26.91 -6.07
C SER A 80 -6.35 27.35 -6.49
N ARG A 81 -5.55 26.40 -7.01
CA ARG A 81 -4.19 26.66 -7.50
C ARG A 81 -4.19 27.60 -8.71
N ASP A 82 -5.16 27.46 -9.62
CA ASP A 82 -5.27 28.33 -10.79
C ASP A 82 -5.65 29.76 -10.41
N LYS A 83 -6.54 29.92 -9.41
CA LYS A 83 -6.91 31.22 -8.86
C LYS A 83 -5.71 31.90 -8.19
N ASP A 84 -4.94 31.16 -7.41
CA ASP A 84 -3.76 31.69 -6.73
C ASP A 84 -2.65 32.08 -7.71
N ARG A 85 -2.41 31.28 -8.75
CA ARG A 85 -1.48 31.64 -9.83
C ARG A 85 -1.87 32.93 -10.54
N ALA A 86 -3.16 33.12 -10.82
CA ALA A 86 -3.64 34.32 -11.49
C ALA A 86 -3.49 35.59 -10.62
N ARG A 87 -3.72 35.48 -9.30
CA ARG A 87 -3.47 36.58 -8.35
C ARG A 87 -2.00 36.98 -8.32
N VAL A 88 -1.12 36.00 -8.18
CA VAL A 88 0.34 36.22 -8.14
C VAL A 88 0.82 36.91 -9.42
N ALA A 89 0.29 36.54 -10.59
CA ALA A 89 0.63 37.21 -11.85
C ALA A 89 0.24 38.70 -11.86
N ILE A 90 -0.92 39.05 -11.32
CA ILE A 90 -1.36 40.45 -11.24
C ILE A 90 -0.48 41.25 -10.27
N ASP A 91 -0.16 40.68 -9.10
CA ASP A 91 0.70 41.33 -8.11
C ASP A 91 2.12 41.55 -8.66
N LEU A 92 2.68 40.56 -9.35
CA LEU A 92 3.97 40.70 -10.03
C LEU A 92 3.93 41.77 -11.13
N CYS A 93 2.84 41.84 -11.90
CA CYS A 93 2.66 42.87 -12.92
C CYS A 93 2.72 44.29 -12.31
N TRP A 94 2.00 44.53 -11.22
CA TRP A 94 2.03 45.82 -10.53
C TRP A 94 3.38 46.13 -9.89
N LYS A 95 4.07 45.09 -9.40
CA LYS A 95 5.43 45.23 -8.87
C LYS A 95 6.41 45.73 -9.94
N ASP A 96 6.27 45.29 -11.20
CA ASP A 96 7.09 45.77 -12.32
C ASP A 96 6.73 47.20 -12.74
N VAL A 97 5.45 47.58 -12.69
CA VAL A 97 5.00 48.95 -12.98
C VAL A 97 5.59 49.96 -12.00
N ASP A 98 5.70 49.57 -10.72
CA ASP A 98 6.25 50.38 -9.64
C ASP A 98 7.78 50.50 -9.66
N ASP A 99 8.48 49.69 -10.47
CA ASP A 99 9.93 49.75 -10.56
C ASP A 99 10.37 51.08 -11.21
N ARG A 100 11.31 51.77 -10.54
CA ARG A 100 11.85 53.06 -10.99
C ARG A 100 12.75 52.92 -12.22
N LEU A 101 13.24 51.71 -12.48
CA LEU A 101 14.14 51.41 -13.60
C LEU A 101 13.41 51.35 -14.96
N LEU A 102 12.08 51.25 -14.98
CA LEU A 102 11.31 51.21 -16.22
C LEU A 102 11.19 52.60 -16.88
N ASP A 103 11.33 52.60 -18.20
CA ASP A 103 11.06 53.76 -19.05
C ASP A 103 9.60 54.26 -18.89
N MET A 104 9.41 55.58 -19.02
CA MET A 104 8.09 56.21 -18.83
C MET A 104 7.04 55.71 -19.82
N SER A 105 7.44 55.34 -21.04
CA SER A 105 6.53 54.75 -22.02
C SER A 105 6.14 53.33 -21.62
N ALA A 106 7.12 52.50 -21.23
CA ALA A 106 6.92 51.13 -20.77
C ALA A 106 5.98 51.05 -19.57
N ARG A 107 6.12 51.96 -18.60
CA ARG A 107 5.22 52.04 -17.42
C ARG A 107 3.76 52.26 -17.81
N ARG A 108 3.49 53.15 -18.78
CA ARG A 108 2.12 53.42 -19.24
C ARG A 108 1.49 52.20 -19.90
N PHE A 109 2.25 51.52 -20.75
CA PHE A 109 1.80 50.29 -21.40
C PHE A 109 1.58 49.16 -20.38
N ALA A 110 2.54 48.92 -19.49
CA ALA A 110 2.44 47.90 -18.45
C ALA A 110 1.20 48.10 -17.56
N LYS A 111 0.91 49.35 -17.14
CA LYS A 111 -0.31 49.68 -16.39
C LYS A 111 -1.58 49.25 -17.11
N SER A 112 -1.68 49.52 -18.42
CA SER A 112 -2.85 49.12 -19.22
C SER A 112 -3.03 47.59 -19.30
N VAL A 113 -1.92 46.84 -19.35
CA VAL A 113 -1.93 45.37 -19.37
C VAL A 113 -2.33 44.81 -18.01
N CYS A 114 -1.75 45.32 -16.92
CA CYS A 114 -2.09 44.86 -15.57
C CYS A 114 -3.57 45.12 -15.23
N GLN A 115 -4.11 46.27 -15.66
CA GLN A 115 -5.54 46.57 -15.51
C GLN A 115 -6.43 45.58 -16.25
N LYS A 116 -6.07 45.23 -17.49
CA LYS A 116 -6.81 44.23 -18.26
C LYS A 116 -6.75 42.85 -17.60
N LEU A 117 -5.58 42.43 -17.12
CA LEU A 117 -5.40 41.16 -16.44
C LEU A 117 -6.24 41.06 -15.16
N ALA A 118 -6.33 42.14 -14.39
CA ALA A 118 -7.21 42.23 -13.23
C ALA A 118 -8.69 42.14 -13.61
N ALA A 119 -9.11 42.81 -14.69
CA ALA A 119 -10.48 42.73 -15.19
C ALA A 119 -10.85 41.30 -15.66
N ASP A 120 -9.95 40.64 -16.39
CA ASP A 120 -10.15 39.25 -16.85
C ASP A 120 -10.24 38.28 -15.65
N TYR A 121 -9.43 38.49 -14.61
CA TYR A 121 -9.52 37.72 -13.38
C TYR A 121 -10.89 37.91 -12.70
N GLU A 122 -11.38 39.14 -12.59
CA GLU A 122 -12.68 39.41 -11.97
C GLU A 122 -13.85 38.85 -12.76
N ALA A 123 -13.75 38.87 -14.11
CA ALA A 123 -14.74 38.25 -14.98
C ALA A 123 -14.79 36.72 -14.81
N LYS A 124 -13.65 36.08 -14.53
CA LYS A 124 -13.54 34.62 -14.40
C LYS A 124 -13.82 34.10 -12.99
N TYR A 125 -13.35 34.78 -11.95
CA TYR A 125 -13.37 34.30 -10.55
C TYR A 125 -14.22 35.17 -9.61
N GLY A 126 -14.83 36.23 -10.13
CA GLY A 126 -15.59 37.22 -9.35
C GLY A 126 -14.72 38.32 -8.75
N ARG A 127 -15.39 39.35 -8.23
CA ARG A 127 -14.74 40.54 -7.65
C ARG A 127 -13.90 40.16 -6.43
N SER A 128 -12.65 40.62 -6.38
CA SER A 128 -11.76 40.40 -5.25
C SER A 128 -11.26 41.70 -4.66
N SER A 129 -11.44 41.88 -3.35
CA SER A 129 -10.94 43.04 -2.61
C SER A 129 -9.43 43.05 -2.40
N PHE A 130 -8.76 41.90 -2.62
CA PHE A 130 -7.34 41.73 -2.38
C PHE A 130 -6.47 42.10 -3.59
N ILE A 131 -7.05 42.35 -4.75
CA ILE A 131 -6.31 42.62 -5.99
C ILE A 131 -6.13 44.13 -6.17
N ARG A 132 -4.88 44.56 -6.36
CA ARG A 132 -4.54 45.95 -6.69
C ARG A 132 -5.04 46.30 -8.09
N LYS A 133 -5.66 47.48 -8.24
CA LYS A 133 -6.21 47.99 -9.51
C LYS A 133 -5.57 49.29 -10.00
N GLU A 134 -4.79 49.97 -9.15
CA GLU A 134 -4.19 51.26 -9.45
C GLU A 134 -2.92 51.56 -8.64
#